data_AF-M0MNC1-F1
#
_entry.id   AF-M0MNC1-F1
#
_cell.length_a   1.000
_cell.length_b   1.000
_cell.length_c   1.000
_cell.angle_alpha   90.00
_cell.angle_beta   90.00
_cell.angle_gamma   90.00
#
_symmetry.space_group_name_H-M   'P 1'
#
loop_
_entity.id
_entity.type
_entity.pdbx_description
1 polymer ?
#
loop_
_entity_poly.entity_id
_entity_poly.type
_entity_poly.pdbx_seq_one_letter_code
_entity_poly.pdbx_strand_id
1 'polypeptide(L)' 'MARIPSGENPAHPLANAPDQYGHVNDEANRCVRPAPRIDRREEVPPPSRADRPASD' A
#
# COMPACT_ATOMS: atom_id res chain seq x y z
N MET A 1 10.83 -41.58 -10.32
CA MET A 1 10.94 -40.72 -9.12
C MET A 1 11.51 -39.38 -9.55
N ALA A 2 10.70 -38.33 -9.51
CA ALA A 2 11.14 -36.97 -9.80
C ALA A 2 11.67 -36.33 -8.51
N ARG A 3 12.93 -35.90 -8.50
CA ARG A 3 13.51 -35.10 -7.42
C ARG A 3 13.63 -33.68 -7.92
N ILE A 4 13.08 -32.72 -7.18
CA ILE A 4 13.23 -31.30 -7.50
C ILE A 4 14.55 -30.83 -6.86
N PRO A 5 15.42 -30.12 -7.60
CA PRO A 5 16.61 -29.49 -7.01
C PRO A 5 16.21 -28.58 -5.85
N SER A 6 16.90 -28.64 -4.72
CA SER A 6 16.55 -27.83 -3.53
C SER A 6 16.66 -26.33 -3.74
N GLY A 7 17.43 -25.90 -4.75
CA GLY A 7 17.56 -24.50 -5.15
C GLY A 7 16.39 -23.98 -5.99
N GLU A 8 15.47 -24.85 -6.43
CA GLU A 8 14.30 -24.44 -7.18
C GLU A 8 13.03 -24.60 -6.35
N ASN A 9 12.27 -23.51 -6.26
CA ASN A 9 10.96 -23.53 -5.63
C ASN A 9 9.86 -23.29 -6.68
N PRO A 10 9.06 -24.32 -7.02
CA PRO A 10 7.98 -24.17 -8.01
C PRO A 10 6.94 -23.10 -7.64
N ALA A 11 6.80 -22.77 -6.36
CA ALA A 11 5.89 -21.71 -5.89
C ALA A 11 6.48 -20.30 -6.01
N HIS A 12 7.78 -20.17 -6.27
CA HIS A 12 8.47 -18.87 -6.38
C HIS A 12 9.28 -18.71 -7.67
N PRO A 13 8.61 -18.57 -8.84
CA PRO A 13 9.29 -18.28 -10.11
C PRO A 13 10.19 -17.03 -10.05
N LEU A 14 9.76 -15.98 -9.33
CA LEU A 14 10.54 -14.76 -9.13
C LEU A 14 11.90 -15.02 -8.45
N ALA A 15 11.98 -16.01 -7.56
CA ALA A 15 13.22 -16.36 -6.86
C ALA A 15 14.14 -17.23 -7.73
N ASN A 16 13.57 -18.08 -8.60
CA ASN A 16 14.35 -18.98 -9.45
C ASN A 16 14.95 -18.27 -10.68
N ALA A 17 14.25 -17.25 -11.21
CA ALA A 17 14.66 -16.54 -12.43
C ALA A 17 14.42 -15.02 -12.32
N PRO A 18 15.10 -14.32 -11.39
CA PRO A 18 14.83 -12.90 -11.11
C PRO A 18 14.98 -12.00 -12.34
N ASP A 19 15.96 -12.27 -13.21
CA ASP A 19 16.21 -11.46 -14.42
C ASP A 19 15.04 -11.50 -15.42
N GLN A 20 14.35 -12.64 -15.54
CA GLN A 20 13.18 -12.78 -16.42
C GLN A 20 12.00 -11.92 -15.95
N TYR A 21 11.95 -11.62 -14.66
CA TYR A 21 10.87 -10.88 -14.01
C TYR A 21 11.33 -9.56 -13.40
N GLY A 22 12.48 -9.01 -13.82
CA GLY A 22 12.96 -7.72 -13.35
C GLY A 22 11.88 -6.62 -13.45
N HIS A 23 11.11 -6.65 -14.54
CA HIS A 23 9.99 -5.74 -14.81
C HIS A 23 8.87 -5.74 -13.74
N VAL A 24 8.72 -6.80 -12.93
CA VAL A 24 7.73 -6.86 -11.83
C VAL A 24 8.26 -6.14 -10.59
N ASN A 25 9.58 -6.13 -10.42
CA ASN A 25 10.25 -5.46 -9.30
C ASN A 25 10.51 -3.98 -9.58
N ASP A 26 10.39 -3.55 -10.83
CA ASP A 26 10.52 -2.15 -11.20
C ASP A 26 9.41 -1.32 -10.54
N GLU A 27 9.82 -0.35 -9.73
CA GLU A 27 8.88 0.59 -9.14
C GLU A 27 8.37 1.51 -10.25
N ALA A 28 7.08 1.38 -10.60
CA ALA A 28 6.44 2.32 -11.51
C ALA A 28 6.60 3.74 -10.98
N ASN A 29 6.77 4.72 -11.89
CA ASN A 29 6.77 6.13 -11.53
C ASN A 29 5.51 6.44 -10.72
N ARG A 30 5.66 6.56 -9.40
CA ARG A 30 4.54 6.87 -8.52
C ARG A 30 4.08 8.26 -8.88
N CYS A 31 2.80 8.41 -9.26
CA CYS A 31 2.13 9.69 -9.19
C CYS A 31 2.13 10.12 -7.72
N VAL A 32 3.17 10.86 -7.30
CA VAL A 32 3.25 11.45 -5.97
C VAL A 32 2.05 12.37 -5.83
N ARG A 33 1.10 11.94 -4.99
CA ARG A 33 -0.09 12.73 -4.71
C ARG A 33 0.38 14.02 -4.04
N PRO A 34 0.02 15.21 -4.56
CA PRO A 34 0.43 16.46 -3.94
C PRO A 34 -0.04 16.48 -2.49
N ALA A 35 0.74 17.13 -1.62
CA ALA A 35 0.39 17.29 -0.22
C ALA A 35 -1.05 17.82 -0.12
N PRO A 36 -1.88 17.28 0.80
CA PRO A 36 -3.23 17.79 0.97
C PRO A 36 -3.12 19.28 1.28
N ARG A 37 -3.90 20.10 0.57
CA ARG A 37 -4.12 21.47 0.99
C ARG A 37 -4.66 21.37 2.42
N ILE A 38 -4.05 22.09 3.35
CA ILE A 38 -4.64 22.28 4.68
C ILE A 38 -5.87 23.16 4.44
N ASP A 39 -6.94 22.53 3.97
CA ASP A 39 -8.28 23.08 4.10
C ASP A 39 -8.47 23.13 5.60
N ARG A 40 -8.49 24.34 6.17
CA ARG A 40 -8.91 24.57 7.55
C ARG A 40 -10.40 24.23 7.59
N ARG A 41 -10.71 22.93 7.53
CA ARG A 41 -12.06 22.41 7.65
C ARG A 41 -12.45 22.73 9.07
N GLU A 42 -13.40 23.64 9.18
CA GLU A 42 -14.15 23.81 10.41
C GLU A 42 -14.66 22.41 10.80
N GLU A 43 -14.20 21.93 11.94
CA GLU A 43 -14.45 20.56 12.38
C GLU A 43 -15.91 20.49 12.82
N VAL A 44 -16.81 20.28 11.86
CA VAL A 44 -18.24 20.14 12.12
C VAL A 44 -18.43 18.82 12.89
N PRO A 45 -18.91 18.87 14.14
CA PRO A 45 -19.08 17.66 14.93
C PRO A 45 -20.11 16.74 14.27
N PRO A 46 -19.99 15.41 14.44
CA PRO A 46 -21.03 14.50 13.98
C PRO A 46 -22.38 14.87 14.63
N PRO A 47 -23.52 14.61 13.97
CA PRO A 47 -24.83 15.07 14.43
C PRO A 47 -25.17 14.59 15.85
N SER A 48 -24.65 13.43 16.26
CA SER A 48 -24.78 12.91 17.63
C SER A 48 -24.12 13.77 18.72
N ARG A 49 -23.22 14.69 18.34
CA ARG A 49 -22.45 15.57 19.23
C ARG A 49 -22.71 17.06 18.95
N ALA A 50 -23.49 17.41 17.92
CA ALA A 50 -23.81 18.79 17.58
C ALA A 50 -24.62 19.51 18.67
N ASP A 51 -25.53 18.79 19.35
CA ASP A 51 -26.39 19.36 20.41
C ASP A 51 -25.78 19.29 21.80
N ARG A 52 -24.53 18.80 21.95
CA ARG A 52 -23.90 18.69 23.26
C ARG A 52 -23.14 19.99 23.59
N PRO A 53 -23.36 20.60 24.76
CA PRO A 53 -22.52 21.71 25.18
C PRO A 53 -21.08 21.25 25.31
N ALA A 54 -20.12 22.11 24.93
CA ALA A 54 -18.72 21.88 25.25
C ALA A 54 -18.60 21.83 26.77
N SER A 55 -18.10 20.72 27.32
CA SER A 55 -17.69 20.66 28.72
C SER A 55 -16.39 21.46 28.87
N ASP A 56 -16.39 22.40 29.81
CA ASP A 56 -15.22 23.08 30.37
C ASP A 56 -14.40 22.10 31.23
#